data_AF-A0A2M7ND92-F1
#
_entry.id   AF-A0A2M7ND92-F1
#
_cell.length_a   1.000
_cell.length_b   1.000
_cell.length_c   1.000
_cell.angle_alpha   90.00
_cell.angle_beta   90.00
_cell.angle_gamma   90.00
#
_symmetry.space_group_name_H-M   'P 1'
#
loop_
_entity.id
_entity.type
_entity.pdbx_description
1 polymer ?
#
loop_
_entity_poly.entity_id
_entity_poly.type
_entity_poly.pdbx_seq_one_letter_code
_entity_poly.pdbx_strand_id
1 'polypeptide(L)'
;MGIAVFIQILFIILTIGLLISIHEVAHVIAAKLLGLSVKKIGIAYSPIPHPYVEVEFPRKIKARLIYLFAGAFTTQILFFINYVGDLGKVSHSRKSF
;
A
#
# COMPACT_ATOMS: atom_id res chain seq x y z
N MET A 1 19.55 -23.24 5.83
CA MET A 1 18.43 -22.62 5.08
C MET A 1 18.74 -22.74 3.60
N GLY A 2 17.86 -23.32 2.78
CA GLY A 2 18.14 -23.54 1.36
C GLY A 2 18.04 -22.26 0.53
N ILE A 3 18.68 -22.24 -0.65
CA ILE A 3 18.66 -21.10 -1.59
C ILE A 3 17.22 -20.68 -1.94
N ALA A 4 16.30 -21.65 -2.11
CA ALA A 4 14.90 -21.38 -2.40
C ALA A 4 14.20 -20.59 -1.28
N VAL A 5 14.46 -20.92 -0.02
CA VAL A 5 13.87 -20.22 1.14
C VAL A 5 14.39 -18.79 1.22
N PHE A 6 15.68 -18.58 0.94
CA PHE A 6 16.27 -17.24 0.89
C PHE A 6 15.60 -16.36 -0.17
N ILE A 7 15.38 -16.89 -1.38
CA ILE A 7 14.70 -16.16 -2.46
C ILE A 7 13.26 -15.79 -2.06
N GLN A 8 12.53 -16.70 -1.41
CA GLN A 8 11.17 -16.42 -0.93
C GLN A 8 11.14 -15.28 0.10
N ILE A 9 12.06 -15.29 1.08
CA ILE A 9 12.17 -14.22 2.07
C ILE A 9 12.47 -12.88 1.41
N LEU A 10 13.41 -12.84 0.47
CA LEU A 10 13.74 -11.62 -0.28
C LEU A 10 12.52 -11.08 -1.03
N PHE A 11 11.76 -11.95 -1.68
CA PHE A 11 10.55 -11.57 -2.41
C PHE A 11 9.48 -10.98 -1.48
N ILE A 12 9.29 -11.58 -0.29
CA ILE A 12 8.36 -11.07 0.73
C ILE A 12 8.77 -9.66 1.18
N ILE A 13 10.06 -9.45 1.49
CA ILE A 13 10.58 -8.14 1.92
C ILE A 13 10.34 -7.08 0.83
N LEU A 14 10.67 -7.39 -0.42
CA LEU A 14 10.47 -6.47 -1.54
C LEU A 14 8.98 -6.15 -1.75
N THR A 15 8.11 -7.15 -1.63
CA THR A 15 6.66 -6.97 -1.78
C THR A 15 6.10 -6.07 -0.68
N ILE A 16 6.50 -6.29 0.58
CA ILE A 16 6.09 -5.44 1.70
C ILE A 16 6.58 -4.00 1.51
N GLY A 17 7.85 -3.82 1.13
CA GLY A 17 8.41 -2.49 0.87
C GLY A 17 7.67 -1.74 -0.24
N LEU A 18 7.31 -2.45 -1.31
CA LEU A 18 6.50 -1.89 -2.40
C LEU A 18 5.09 -1.51 -1.92
N LEU A 19 4.43 -2.38 -1.15
CA LEU A 19 3.09 -2.12 -0.61
C LEU A 19 3.06 -0.88 0.29
N ILE A 20 4.03 -0.74 1.19
CA ILE A 20 4.15 0.44 2.06
C ILE A 20 4.40 1.70 1.22
N SER A 21 5.25 1.61 0.19
CA SER A 21 5.51 2.75 -0.69
C SER A 21 4.24 3.20 -1.44
N ILE A 22 3.46 2.26 -1.95
CA ILE A 22 2.18 2.56 -2.62
C ILE A 22 1.18 3.15 -1.62
N HIS A 23 1.14 2.65 -0.38
CA HIS A 23 0.29 3.18 0.69
C HIS A 23 0.58 4.67 0.94
N GLU A 24 1.85 5.03 1.10
CA GLU A 24 2.23 6.44 1.31
C GLU A 24 1.99 7.31 0.08
N VAL A 25 2.21 6.79 -1.14
CA VAL A 25 1.88 7.51 -2.38
C VAL A 25 0.38 7.83 -2.46
N ALA A 26 -0.49 6.93 -2.00
CA ALA A 26 -1.93 7.20 -1.96
C ALA A 26 -2.26 8.38 -1.03
N HIS A 27 -1.55 8.53 0.09
CA HIS A 27 -1.67 9.71 0.96
C HIS A 27 -1.22 10.99 0.25
N VAL A 28 -0.13 10.95 -0.53
CA VAL A 28 0.31 12.11 -1.34
C VAL A 28 -0.76 12.50 -2.36
N ILE A 29 -1.33 11.53 -3.06
CA ILE A 29 -2.39 11.77 -4.05
C ILE A 29 -3.63 12.36 -3.37
N ALA A 30 -4.07 11.77 -2.26
CA ALA A 30 -5.20 12.26 -1.49
C ALA A 30 -4.98 13.70 -0.99
N ALA A 31 -3.77 14.02 -0.52
CA ALA A 31 -3.42 15.37 -0.10
C ALA A 31 -3.55 16.37 -1.26
N LYS A 32 -3.01 16.03 -2.44
CA LYS A 32 -3.14 16.88 -3.63
C LYS A 32 -4.59 17.08 -4.07
N LEU A 33 -5.41 16.03 -4.05
CA LEU A 33 -6.84 16.10 -4.42
C LEU A 33 -7.65 16.94 -3.43
N LEU A 34 -7.27 16.92 -2.15
CA LEU A 34 -7.91 17.68 -1.09
C LEU A 34 -7.36 19.12 -0.93
N GLY A 35 -6.37 19.50 -1.75
CA GLY A 35 -5.71 20.81 -1.67
C GLY A 35 -4.89 21.01 -0.41
N LEU A 36 -4.39 19.93 0.20
CA LEU A 36 -3.53 19.98 1.39
C LEU A 36 -2.07 20.18 0.97
N SER A 37 -1.35 20.99 1.73
CA SER A 37 0.09 21.16 1.53
C SER A 37 0.87 19.97 2.06
N VAL A 38 1.70 19.36 1.22
CA VAL A 38 2.66 18.32 1.63
C VAL A 38 3.90 19.03 2.19
N LYS A 39 4.15 18.86 3.48
CA LYS A 39 5.27 19.50 4.17
C LYS A 39 6.57 18.73 3.98
N LYS A 40 6.50 17.41 4.08
CA LYS A 40 7.68 16.54 4.07
C LYS A 40 7.32 15.14 3.59
N ILE A 41 8.24 14.53 2.84
CA ILE A 41 8.23 13.11 2.51
C ILE A 41 9.56 12.57 2.98
N GLY A 42 9.57 11.46 3.72
CA GLY A 42 10.80 10.91 4.26
C GLY A 42 10.65 9.51 4.81
N ILE A 43 11.57 9.13 5.71
CA ILE A 43 11.54 7.85 6.42
C ILE A 43 11.38 8.15 7.91
N ALA A 44 10.35 7.56 8.52
CA ALA A 44 10.18 7.52 9.96
C ALA A 44 10.85 6.25 10.49
N TYR A 45 11.69 6.38 11.53
CA TYR A 45 12.50 5.27 12.06
C TYR A 45 11.82 4.50 13.22
N SER A 46 10.68 4.96 13.71
CA SER A 46 9.97 4.36 14.86
C SER A 46 8.51 4.07 14.50
N PRO A 47 7.94 2.91 14.91
CA PRO A 47 8.59 1.80 15.62
C PRO A 47 9.49 0.93 14.73
N ILE A 48 9.34 1.00 13.40
CA ILE A 48 10.16 0.32 12.38
C ILE A 48 10.40 1.33 11.26
N PRO A 49 11.56 1.34 10.57
CA PRO A 49 11.79 2.21 9.41
C PRO A 49 10.72 2.03 8.32
N HIS A 50 9.99 3.10 8.02
CA HIS A 50 9.00 3.12 6.95
C HIS A 50 8.95 4.49 6.28
N PRO A 51 8.63 4.55 4.96
CA PRO A 51 8.24 5.78 4.31
C PRO A 51 7.11 6.48 5.07
N TYR A 52 7.14 7.81 5.12
CA TYR A 52 6.07 8.60 5.71
C TYR A 52 5.85 9.89 4.92
N VAL A 53 4.63 10.41 4.97
CA VAL A 53 4.24 11.69 4.38
C VAL A 53 3.65 12.59 5.45
N GLU A 54 4.19 13.80 5.56
CA GLU A 54 3.68 14.85 6.43
C GLU A 54 2.88 15.86 5.62
N VAL A 55 1.65 16.12 6.03
CA VAL A 55 0.75 17.07 5.36
C VAL A 55 0.16 18.05 6.38
N GLU A 56 -0.30 19.20 5.89
CA GLU A 56 -1.16 20.07 6.68
C GLU A 56 -2.47 19.34 7.03
N PHE A 57 -2.73 19.20 8.32
CA PHE A 57 -3.83 18.35 8.78
C PHE A 57 -5.20 18.98 8.44
N PRO A 58 -6.14 18.24 7.83
CA PRO A 58 -7.41 18.81 7.40
C PRO A 58 -8.25 19.29 8.58
N ARG A 59 -8.79 20.51 8.46
CA ARG A 59 -9.78 21.06 9.41
C ARG A 59 -11.15 20.41 9.27
N LYS A 60 -11.56 20.12 8.03
CA LYS A 60 -12.85 19.48 7.73
C LYS A 60 -12.76 17.98 7.99
N ILE A 61 -13.72 17.43 8.73
CA ILE A 61 -13.72 16.01 9.11
C ILE A 61 -13.77 15.07 7.89
N LYS A 62 -14.50 15.43 6.83
CA LYS A 62 -14.57 14.64 5.59
C LYS A 62 -13.20 14.50 4.93
N ALA A 63 -12.48 15.61 4.77
CA ALA A 63 -11.14 15.60 4.19
C ALA A 63 -10.16 14.82 5.07
N ARG A 64 -10.30 14.91 6.39
CA ARG A 64 -9.52 14.12 7.34
C ARG A 64 -9.74 12.62 7.16
N LEU A 65 -10.99 12.18 7.06
CA LEU A 65 -11.33 10.77 6.85
C LEU A 65 -10.82 10.27 5.49
N ILE A 66 -11.02 11.04 4.42
CA ILE A 66 -10.52 10.67 3.08
C ILE A 66 -9.01 10.48 3.11
N TYR A 67 -8.27 11.42 3.70
CA TYR A 67 -6.82 11.31 3.81
C TYR A 67 -6.40 10.10 4.66
N LEU A 68 -6.94 9.96 5.88
CA LEU A 68 -6.57 8.85 6.77
C LEU A 68 -6.81 7.47 6.17
N PHE A 69 -7.90 7.31 5.40
CA PHE A 69 -8.24 6.02 4.79
C PHE A 69 -7.61 5.80 3.40
N ALA A 70 -7.00 6.81 2.77
CA ALA A 70 -6.50 6.71 1.38
C ALA A 70 -5.47 5.57 1.20
N GLY A 71 -4.47 5.51 2.08
CA GLY A 71 -3.48 4.44 2.06
C GLY A 71 -4.10 3.05 2.27
N ALA A 72 -4.90 2.91 3.33
CA ALA A 72 -5.54 1.63 3.67
C ALA A 72 -6.48 1.13 2.57
N PHE A 73 -7.28 2.02 1.99
CA PHE A 73 -8.21 1.70 0.91
C PHE A 73 -7.46 1.23 -0.35
N THR A 74 -6.38 1.93 -0.72
CA THR A 74 -5.51 1.54 -1.84
C THR A 74 -4.93 0.13 -1.63
N THR A 75 -4.39 -0.16 -0.44
CA THR A 75 -3.85 -1.48 -0.15
C THR A 75 -4.93 -2.56 -0.18
N GLN A 76 -6.13 -2.27 0.30
CA GLN A 76 -7.25 -3.22 0.29
C GLN A 76 -7.72 -3.54 -1.13
N ILE A 77 -7.78 -2.54 -2.01
CA ILE A 77 -8.10 -2.74 -3.43
C ILE A 77 -7.06 -3.66 -4.09
N LEU A 78 -5.77 -3.46 -3.82
CA LEU A 78 -4.72 -4.32 -4.38
C LEU A 78 -4.85 -5.77 -3.93
N PHE A 79 -5.15 -6.01 -2.65
CA PHE A 79 -5.43 -7.36 -2.16
C PHE A 79 -6.67 -7.97 -2.82
N PHE A 80 -7.73 -7.19 -2.99
CA PHE A 80 -8.95 -7.67 -3.65
C PHE A 80 -8.70 -8.04 -5.12
N ILE A 81 -7.99 -7.20 -5.87
CA ILE A 81 -7.59 -7.49 -7.26
C ILE A 81 -6.76 -8.77 -7.33
N ASN A 82 -5.78 -8.92 -6.42
CA ASN A 82 -4.93 -10.11 -6.37
C ASN A 82 -5.76 -11.37 -6.09
N TYR A 83 -6.66 -11.31 -5.10
CA TYR A 83 -7.53 -12.42 -4.74
C TYR A 83 -8.47 -12.83 -5.88
N VAL A 84 -9.11 -11.87 -6.55
CA VAL A 84 -9.98 -12.14 -7.71
C VAL A 84 -9.16 -12.74 -8.87
N GLY A 85 -7.95 -12.25 -9.11
CA GLY A 85 -7.05 -12.80 -10.11
C GLY A 85 -6.67 -14.25 -9.83
N ASP A 86 -6.46 -14.61 -8.57
CA ASP A 86 -6.14 -15.98 -8.15
C ASP A 86 -7.34 -16.93 -8.35
N LEU A 87 -8.55 -16.50 -7.97
CA LEU A 87 -9.78 -17.26 -8.23
C LEU A 87 -9.98 -17.56 -9.72
N GLY A 88 -9.68 -16.59 -10.59
CA GLY A 88 -9.75 -16.76 -12.04
C GLY A 88 -8.80 -17.86 -12.56
N LYS A 89 -7.56 -17.89 -12.06
CA LYS A 89 -6.56 -18.92 -12.42
C LYS A 89 -6.99 -20.31 -11.98
N VAL A 90 -7.49 -20.45 -10.74
CA VAL A 90 -8.00 -21.72 -10.23
C VAL A 90 -9.19 -22.23 -11.05
N SER A 91 -10.08 -21.33 -11.49
CA SER A 91 -11.20 -21.71 -12.35
C SER A 91 -10.77 -22.16 -13.74
N HIS A 92 -9.73 -21.55 -14.33
CA HIS A 92 -9.21 -21.98 -15.64
C HIS A 92 -8.48 -23.31 -15.56
N SER A 93 -7.68 -23.56 -14.52
CA SER A 93 -6.99 -24.84 -14.34
C SER A 93 -7.94 -26.03 -14.20
N ARG A 94 -9.15 -25.84 -13.68
CA ARG A 94 -10.18 -26.90 -13.57
C ARG A 94 -10.94 -27.19 -14.87
N LYS A 95 -10.92 -26.28 -15.85
CA LYS A 95 -11.61 -26.47 -17.13
C LYS A 95 -10.74 -27.15 -18.19
N SER A 96 -9.45 -27.36 -17.93
CA SER A 96 -8.50 -27.98 -18.85
C SER A 96 -8.22 -29.48 -18.56
N PHE A 97 -9.04 -30.11 -17.71
CA PHE A 97 -9.04 -31.56 -17.45
C PHE A 97 -10.32 -32.20 -17.98
#